data_AF-A0A1A8E4I9-F1
#
_entry.id   AF-A0A1A8E4I9-F1
#
_cell.length_a   1.000
_cell.length_b   1.000
_cell.length_c   1.000
_cell.angle_alpha   90.00
_cell.angle_beta   90.00
_cell.angle_gamma   90.00
#
_symmetry.space_group_name_H-M   'P 1'
#
loop_
_entity.id
_entity.type
_entity.pdbx_description
1 polymer ?
#
loop_
_entity_poly.entity_id
_entity_poly.type
_entity_poly.pdbx_seq_one_letter_code
_entity_poly.pdbx_strand_id
1 'polypeptide(L)'
;QMDNPDGSPLRRLQNRLQSLMGISIPLFHARGVFQYSFGLIPYRKPIHTVVGKPIPVSQTPSPSAEDIDHFHGVYLQNLIELFEQNKLSYGLEENQHLTFI
;
A
#
# COMPACT_ATOMS: atom_id res chain seq x y z
N GLN A 1 16.17 5.65 -43.74
CA GLN A 1 14.72 5.54 -43.49
C GLN A 1 14.33 4.14 -43.94
N MET A 2 13.82 3.27 -43.05
CA MET A 2 13.48 1.89 -43.43
C MET A 2 12.19 1.87 -44.25
N ASP A 3 12.15 1.03 -45.27
CA ASP A 3 10.98 0.87 -46.14
C ASP A 3 9.81 0.27 -45.33
N ASN A 4 8.68 0.98 -45.24
CA ASN A 4 7.56 0.60 -44.37
C ASN A 4 6.21 0.84 -45.07
N PRO A 5 5.88 0.04 -46.10
CA PRO A 5 4.66 0.17 -46.88
C PRO A 5 3.41 -0.14 -46.04
N ASP A 6 2.26 0.41 -46.44
CA ASP A 6 1.00 0.18 -45.75
C ASP A 6 0.60 -1.30 -45.80
N GLY A 7 0.21 -1.82 -44.63
CA GLY A 7 -0.10 -3.24 -44.47
C GLY A 7 1.08 -4.14 -44.13
N SER A 8 2.32 -3.62 -44.04
CA SER A 8 3.47 -4.39 -43.58
C SER A 8 3.32 -4.87 -42.11
N PRO A 9 3.99 -5.95 -41.69
CA PRO A 9 3.96 -6.40 -40.29
C PRO A 9 4.47 -5.33 -39.32
N LEU A 10 5.49 -4.59 -39.75
CA LEU A 10 6.07 -3.45 -39.04
C LEU A 10 5.07 -2.31 -38.87
N ARG A 11 4.35 -1.94 -39.95
CA ARG A 11 3.30 -0.91 -39.91
C ARG A 11 2.11 -1.34 -39.06
N ARG A 12 1.73 -2.61 -39.10
CA ARG A 12 0.65 -3.15 -38.24
C ARG A 12 1.03 -3.12 -36.77
N LEU A 13 2.27 -3.50 -36.43
CA LEU A 13 2.78 -3.40 -35.06
C LEU A 13 2.85 -1.94 -34.59
N GLN A 14 3.35 -1.04 -35.43
CA GLN A 14 3.37 0.39 -35.14
C GLN A 14 1.98 0.96 -34.92
N ASN A 15 1.02 0.66 -35.79
CA ASN A 15 -0.36 1.14 -35.66
C ASN A 15 -1.04 0.55 -34.42
N ARG A 16 -0.77 -0.71 -34.09
CA ARG A 16 -1.30 -1.35 -32.87
C ARG A 16 -0.70 -0.75 -31.61
N LEU A 17 0.60 -0.45 -31.61
CA LEU A 17 1.26 0.26 -30.52
C LEU A 17 0.72 1.69 -30.40
N GLN A 18 0.61 2.43 -31.50
CA GLN A 18 0.05 3.78 -31.52
C GLN A 18 -1.42 3.82 -31.05
N SER A 19 -2.24 2.83 -31.44
CA SER A 19 -3.64 2.74 -30.97
C SER A 19 -3.74 2.33 -29.49
N LEU A 20 -2.75 1.60 -28.96
CA LEU A 20 -2.65 1.30 -27.53
C LEU A 20 -2.13 2.51 -26.73
N MET A 21 -1.18 3.27 -27.29
CA MET A 21 -0.51 4.42 -26.71
C MET A 21 -1.33 5.73 -26.75
N GLY A 22 -2.59 5.69 -27.24
CA GLY A 22 -3.54 6.81 -27.10
C GLY A 22 -3.81 7.21 -25.64
N ILE A 23 -3.32 6.42 -24.69
CA ILE A 23 -3.12 6.73 -23.28
C ILE A 23 -1.65 6.39 -22.98
N SER A 24 -0.97 7.22 -22.20
CA SER A 24 0.40 6.95 -21.74
C SER A 24 0.51 5.51 -21.26
N ILE A 25 1.30 4.66 -21.91
CA ILE A 25 1.62 3.34 -21.35
C ILE A 25 2.28 3.64 -20.01
N PRO A 26 1.63 3.36 -18.87
CA PRO A 26 2.30 3.52 -17.60
C PRO A 26 3.47 2.54 -17.62
N LEU A 27 4.68 3.08 -17.70
CA LEU A 27 5.91 2.35 -17.46
C LEU A 27 5.90 1.99 -15.97
N PHE A 28 5.13 0.97 -15.60
CA PHE A 28 5.20 0.37 -14.29
C PHE A 28 6.52 -0.38 -14.23
N HIS A 29 7.56 0.28 -13.73
CA HIS A 29 8.74 -0.42 -13.25
C HIS A 29 8.32 -1.14 -11.98
N ALA A 30 7.82 -2.36 -12.11
CA ALA A 30 7.48 -3.24 -10.99
C ALA A 30 7.63 -4.71 -11.45
N ARG A 31 6.95 -5.70 -10.86
CA ARG A 31 7.17 -7.14 -11.18
C ARG A 31 6.24 -7.67 -12.28
N GLY A 32 6.78 -8.46 -13.22
CA GLY A 32 6.01 -9.24 -14.18
C GLY A 32 5.53 -10.57 -13.61
N VAL A 33 4.45 -11.12 -14.16
CA VAL A 33 3.93 -12.44 -13.77
C VAL A 33 4.93 -13.56 -14.10
N PHE A 34 5.81 -13.37 -15.11
CA PHE A 34 6.78 -14.35 -15.58
C PHE A 34 8.23 -13.83 -15.72
N GLN A 35 8.51 -12.53 -15.52
CA GLN A 35 9.88 -12.01 -15.46
C GLN A 35 10.08 -11.03 -14.29
N TYR A 36 11.29 -11.01 -13.73
CA TYR A 36 11.66 -10.16 -12.60
C TYR A 36 12.05 -8.72 -12.98
N SER A 37 12.20 -8.44 -14.28
CA SER A 37 12.76 -7.18 -14.81
C SER A 37 11.71 -6.08 -15.05
N PHE A 38 10.44 -6.42 -15.35
CA PHE A 38 9.38 -5.44 -15.64
C PHE A 38 7.97 -6.05 -15.54
N GLY A 39 7.01 -5.34 -14.93
CA GLY A 39 5.59 -5.68 -14.96
C GLY A 39 4.69 -4.92 -13.96
N LEU A 40 3.45 -5.39 -13.80
CA LEU A 40 2.33 -4.66 -13.19
C LEU A 40 2.18 -4.83 -11.67
N ILE A 41 2.94 -5.72 -11.03
CA ILE A 41 2.76 -6.06 -9.61
C ILE A 41 3.61 -5.13 -8.73
N PRO A 42 3.05 -4.53 -7.65
CA PRO A 42 3.76 -3.64 -6.74
C PRO A 42 5.08 -4.23 -6.19
N TYR A 43 6.00 -3.35 -5.81
CA TYR A 43 7.23 -3.76 -5.15
C TYR A 43 6.95 -4.46 -3.82
N ARG A 44 7.66 -5.56 -3.59
CA ARG A 44 7.64 -6.26 -2.30
C ARG A 44 8.31 -5.35 -1.27
N LYS A 45 7.56 -4.97 -0.24
CA LYS A 45 8.09 -4.34 0.97
C LYS A 45 7.89 -5.27 2.17
N PRO A 46 8.82 -5.33 3.12
CA PRO A 46 8.62 -6.10 4.34
C PRO A 46 7.42 -5.55 5.12
N ILE A 47 6.66 -6.46 5.74
CA ILE A 47 5.56 -6.11 6.65
C ILE A 47 6.05 -6.40 8.07
N HIS A 48 5.95 -5.40 8.93
CA HIS A 48 6.33 -5.51 10.34
C HIS A 48 5.08 -5.51 11.21
N THR A 49 4.97 -6.50 12.10
CA THR A 49 3.87 -6.61 13.06
C THR A 49 4.41 -6.35 14.46
N VAL A 50 3.84 -5.38 15.15
CA VAL A 50 4.18 -5.04 16.54
C VAL A 50 2.95 -5.26 17.41
N VAL A 51 3.14 -5.89 18.56
CA VAL A 51 2.05 -6.18 19.52
C VAL A 51 2.21 -5.26 20.73
N GLY A 52 1.14 -4.53 21.05
CA GLY A 52 1.12 -3.60 22.18
C GLY A 52 0.83 -4.26 23.52
N LYS A 53 0.86 -3.42 24.57
CA LYS A 53 0.49 -3.82 25.94
C LYS A 53 -0.99 -4.26 26.00
N PRO A 54 -1.33 -5.29 26.80
CA PRO A 54 -2.71 -5.73 26.94
C PRO A 54 -3.56 -4.68 27.65
N ILE A 55 -4.85 -4.62 27.30
CA ILE A 55 -5.85 -3.79 27.97
C ILE A 55 -6.66 -4.70 28.89
N PRO A 56 -6.55 -4.56 30.23
CA PRO A 56 -7.32 -5.38 31.15
C PRO A 56 -8.79 -4.96 31.08
N VAL A 57 -9.66 -5.92 30.80
CA VAL A 57 -11.12 -5.73 30.75
C VAL A 57 -11.79 -6.75 31.66
N SER A 58 -12.87 -6.34 32.33
CA SER A 58 -13.74 -7.26 33.06
C SER A 58 -14.86 -7.73 32.14
N GLN A 59 -15.21 -9.01 32.21
CA GLN A 59 -16.30 -9.55 31.40
C GLN A 59 -17.64 -9.06 31.96
N THR A 60 -18.38 -8.31 31.13
CA THR A 60 -19.70 -7.77 31.48
C THR A 60 -20.71 -8.24 30.43
N PRO A 61 -21.84 -8.85 30.81
CA PRO A 61 -22.80 -9.39 29.84
C PRO A 61 -23.52 -8.33 29.00
N SER A 62 -23.61 -7.10 29.51
CA SER A 62 -24.18 -5.94 28.80
C SER A 62 -23.39 -4.68 29.17
N PRO A 63 -22.25 -4.40 28.50
CA PRO A 63 -21.46 -3.21 28.78
C PRO A 63 -22.26 -1.94 28.47
N SER A 64 -22.01 -0.86 29.23
CA SER A 64 -22.58 0.45 28.92
C SER A 64 -21.83 1.10 27.76
N ALA A 65 -22.45 2.10 27.11
CA ALA A 65 -21.77 2.89 26.09
C ALA A 65 -20.55 3.63 26.67
N GLU A 66 -20.64 4.12 27.91
CA GLU A 66 -19.56 4.79 28.61
C GLU A 66 -18.35 3.87 28.84
N ASP A 67 -18.59 2.60 29.18
CA ASP A 67 -17.52 1.60 29.33
C ASP A 67 -16.80 1.36 28.00
N ILE A 68 -17.56 1.26 26.90
CA ILE A 68 -17.02 1.05 25.55
C ILE A 68 -16.17 2.25 25.13
N ASP A 69 -16.69 3.46 25.30
CA ASP A 69 -16.00 4.70 24.95
C ASP A 69 -14.71 4.88 25.77
N HIS A 70 -14.76 4.52 27.06
CA HIS A 70 -13.59 4.51 27.93
C HIS A 70 -12.49 3.59 27.39
N PHE A 71 -12.81 2.32 27.13
CA PHE A 71 -11.83 1.36 26.63
C PHE A 71 -11.38 1.69 25.21
N HIS A 72 -12.25 2.25 24.38
CA HIS A 72 -11.88 2.75 23.06
C HIS A 72 -10.84 3.87 23.17
N GLY A 73 -11.03 4.84 24.06
CA GLY A 73 -10.05 5.89 24.33
C GLY A 73 -8.70 5.33 24.80
N VAL A 74 -8.72 4.37 25.74
CA VAL A 74 -7.50 3.68 26.21
C VAL A 74 -6.80 2.95 25.05
N TYR A 75 -7.56 2.29 24.18
CA TYR A 75 -7.03 1.61 23.01
C TYR A 75 -6.35 2.57 22.04
N LEU A 76 -7.01 3.68 21.67
CA LEU A 76 -6.45 4.68 20.75
C LEU A 76 -5.15 5.28 21.31
N GLN A 77 -5.13 5.63 22.60
CA GLN A 77 -3.95 6.18 23.26
C GLN A 77 -2.77 5.18 23.23
N ASN A 78 -3.03 3.91 23.58
CA ASN A 78 -2.01 2.87 23.56
C ASN A 78 -1.47 2.62 22.14
N LEU A 79 -2.33 2.77 21.13
CA LEU A 79 -1.97 2.56 19.73
C LEU A 79 -1.11 3.72 19.20
N ILE A 80 -1.42 4.97 19.57
CA ILE A 80 -0.53 6.12 19.31
C ILE A 80 0.84 5.89 19.96
N GLU A 81 0.87 5.55 21.25
CA GLU A 81 2.13 5.30 21.97
C GLU A 81 2.96 4.20 21.30
N LEU A 82 2.32 3.08 20.93
CA LEU A 82 2.98 1.97 20.27
C LEU A 82 3.57 2.38 18.92
N PHE A 83 2.84 3.18 18.15
CA PHE A 83 3.30 3.72 16.88
C PHE A 83 4.51 4.63 17.09
N GLU A 84 4.41 5.62 17.97
CA GLU A 84 5.48 6.60 18.24
C GLU A 84 6.78 5.92 18.71
N GLN A 85 6.67 4.89 19.55
CA GLN A 85 7.84 4.14 20.03
C GLN A 85 8.55 3.33 18.95
N ASN A 86 7.85 2.91 17.90
CA ASN A 86 8.36 1.98 16.90
C ASN A 86 8.63 2.61 15.53
N LYS A 87 8.07 3.81 15.24
CA LYS A 87 8.08 4.40 13.89
C LYS A 87 9.50 4.59 13.32
N LEU A 88 10.44 5.06 14.14
CA LEU A 88 11.82 5.28 13.72
C LEU A 88 12.54 3.96 13.39
N SER A 89 12.27 2.90 14.17
CA SER A 89 12.85 1.56 13.97
C SER A 89 12.46 0.91 12.64
N TYR A 90 11.34 1.35 12.05
CA TYR A 90 10.82 0.84 10.77
C TYR A 90 10.91 1.86 9.63
N GLY A 91 11.71 2.91 9.79
CA GLY A 91 12.07 3.85 8.72
C GLY A 91 11.03 4.94 8.44
N LEU A 92 10.17 5.24 9.41
CA LEU A 92 9.28 6.42 9.36
C LEU A 92 10.00 7.65 9.94
N GLU A 93 9.57 8.84 9.51
CA GLU A 93 10.13 10.12 9.97
C GLU A 93 9.49 10.61 11.29
N GLU A 94 10.16 11.49 12.02
CA GLU A 94 9.67 12.04 13.29
C GLU A 94 8.35 12.81 13.16
N ASN A 95 8.13 13.47 12.02
CA ASN A 95 6.93 14.25 11.69
C ASN A 95 5.74 13.38 11.27
N GLN A 96 5.93 12.08 11.05
CA GLN A 96 4.86 11.15 10.69
C GLN A 96 4.19 10.68 11.96
N HIS A 97 2.88 10.94 12.04
CA HIS A 97 2.04 10.60 13.19
C HIS A 97 0.86 9.77 12.72
N LEU A 98 0.39 8.90 13.61
CA LEU A 98 -0.80 8.12 13.36
C LEU A 98 -2.06 9.01 13.41
N THR A 99 -2.91 8.88 12.40
CA THR A 99 -4.22 9.55 12.34
C THR A 99 -5.35 8.51 12.28
N PHE A 100 -6.37 8.68 13.10
CA PHE A 100 -7.60 7.89 13.04
C PHE A 100 -8.63 8.57 12.11
N ILE A 101 -9.51 7.77 11.48
CA ILE A 101 -10.56 8.20 10.54
C ILE A 101 -11.91 8.15 11.24
#